data_AF-A0A5C9E9B4-F1
#
_entry.id   AF-A0A5C9E9B4-F1
#
_cell.length_a   1.000
_cell.length_b   1.000
_cell.length_c   1.000
_cell.angle_alpha   90.00
_cell.angle_beta   90.00
_cell.angle_gamma   90.00
#
_symmetry.space_group_name_H-M   'P 1'
#
loop_
_entity.id
_entity.type
_entity.pdbx_description
1 polymer ?
#
loop_
_entity_poly.entity_id
_entity_poly.type
_entity_poly.pdbx_seq_one_letter_code
_entity_poly.pdbx_strand_id
1 'polypeptide(L)' 'MIGDDHNDLVAKSLGFQTFLIKSSMTRLTDETPPPDFVGTLQNLMNIFKRVKE' A
#
# COMPACT_ATOMS: atom_id res chain seq x y z
N MET A 1 3.21 0.87 -5.70
CA MET A 1 2.46 2.03 -5.19
C MET A 1 2.32 1.91 -3.68
N ILE A 2 2.51 3.00 -2.93
CA ILE A 2 2.31 3.05 -1.48
C ILE A 2 1.33 4.20 -1.23
N GLY A 3 0.23 3.95 -0.53
CA GLY A 3 -0.78 4.96 -0.26
C GLY A 3 -1.85 4.49 0.71
N ASP A 4 -2.85 5.32 0.95
CA ASP A 4 -3.89 5.08 1.95
C ASP A 4 -5.32 5.06 1.39
N ASP A 5 -5.49 5.28 0.07
CA ASP A 5 -6.80 5.46 -0.57
C ASP A 5 -7.07 4.49 -1.73
N HIS A 6 -8.34 4.40 -2.16
CA HIS A 6 -8.74 3.63 -3.35
C HIS A 6 -7.87 3.98 -4.59
N ASN A 7 -7.63 5.26 -4.82
CA ASN A 7 -6.87 5.73 -5.99
C ASN A 7 -5.41 5.24 -6.01
N ASP A 8 -4.83 4.93 -4.85
CA ASP A 8 -3.49 4.36 -4.78
C ASP A 8 -3.51 2.85 -5.08
N LEU A 9 -4.56 2.16 -4.62
CA LEU A 9 -4.67 0.72 -4.77
C LEU A 9 -5.12 0.27 -6.16
N VAL A 10 -5.80 1.13 -6.94
CA VAL A 10 -6.10 0.84 -8.36
C VAL A 10 -4.85 0.70 -9.22
N ALA A 11 -3.68 1.18 -8.76
CA ALA A 11 -2.40 0.93 -9.42
C ALA A 11 -2.08 -0.57 -9.57
N LYS A 12 -2.69 -1.45 -8.75
CA LYS A 12 -2.57 -2.90 -8.89
C LYS A 12 -3.05 -3.40 -10.26
N SER A 13 -4.09 -2.79 -10.81
CA SER A 13 -4.62 -3.11 -12.14
C SER A 13 -3.65 -2.77 -13.27
N LEU A 14 -2.62 -1.96 -12.99
CA LEU A 14 -1.53 -1.62 -13.92
C LEU A 14 -0.28 -2.51 -13.71
N GLY A 15 -0.35 -3.52 -12.84
CA GLY A 15 0.74 -4.46 -12.57
C GLY A 15 1.73 -4.00 -11.48
N PHE A 16 1.44 -2.92 -10.75
CA PHE A 16 2.25 -2.52 -9.61
C PHE A 16 1.93 -3.35 -8.36
N GLN A 17 2.95 -3.68 -7.58
CA GLN A 17 2.73 -4.09 -6.19
C GLN A 17 2.21 -2.91 -5.37
N THR A 18 1.21 -3.14 -4.54
CA THR A 18 0.55 -2.10 -3.73
C THR A 18 0.72 -2.34 -2.23
N PHE A 19 1.01 -1.27 -1.49
CA PHE A 19 1.12 -1.26 -0.03
C PHE A 19 0.11 -0.27 0.55
N LEU A 20 -0.85 -0.76 1.31
CA LEU A 20 -1.83 0.06 2.02
C LEU A 20 -1.27 0.50 3.37
N ILE A 21 -1.18 1.82 3.56
CA ILE A 21 -0.96 2.44 4.87
C ILE A 21 -2.32 2.84 5.42
N LYS A 22 -2.79 2.18 6.48
CA LYS A 22 -4.08 2.53 7.08
C LYS A 22 -3.99 3.89 7.80
N SER A 23 -4.91 4.79 7.47
CA SER A 23 -5.07 6.10 8.12
C SER A 23 -6.54 6.34 8.46
N SER A 24 -6.84 7.42 9.20
CA SER A 24 -8.23 7.86 9.41
C SER A 24 -8.91 8.37 8.14
N MET A 25 -8.15 8.61 7.08
CA MET A 25 -8.63 9.11 5.78
C MET A 25 -8.77 8.01 4.74
N THR A 26 -8.45 6.76 5.08
CA THR A 26 -8.56 5.62 4.17
C THR A 26 -9.99 5.41 3.71
N ARG A 27 -10.23 5.56 2.40
CA ARG A 27 -11.52 5.30 1.76
C ARG A 27 -11.36 4.20 0.73
N LEU A 28 -11.81 3.00 1.09
CA LEU A 28 -11.84 1.84 0.20
C LEU A 28 -13.27 1.61 -0.29
N THR A 29 -13.42 1.12 -1.50
CA THR A 29 -14.68 0.71 -2.12
C THR A 29 -14.62 -0.77 -2.45
N ASP A 30 -15.75 -1.37 -2.80
CA ASP A 30 -15.80 -2.78 -3.25
C ASP A 30 -15.03 -3.00 -4.56
N GLU A 31 -14.78 -1.93 -5.32
CA GLU A 31 -13.98 -1.95 -6.54
C GLU A 31 -12.47 -1.81 -6.26
N THR A 32 -12.06 -1.50 -5.02
CA THR A 32 -10.65 -1.37 -4.69
C THR A 32 -9.95 -2.73 -4.78
N PRO A 33 -8.89 -2.87 -5.61
CA PRO A 33 -8.11 -4.10 -5.62
C PRO A 33 -7.47 -4.37 -4.26
N PRO A 34 -7.35 -5.65 -3.83
CA PRO A 34 -6.75 -5.98 -2.55
C PRO A 34 -5.26 -5.59 -2.55
N PRO A 35 -4.76 -4.91 -1.50
CA PRO A 35 -3.35 -4.56 -1.43
C PRO A 35 -2.47 -5.81 -1.30
N ASP A 36 -1.24 -5.76 -1.83
CA ASP A 36 -0.26 -6.84 -1.61
C ASP A 36 0.29 -6.83 -0.19
N PHE A 37 0.37 -5.65 0.41
CA PHE A 37 0.87 -5.44 1.76
C PHE A 37 0.01 -4.44 2.53
N VAL A 38 -0.10 -4.61 3.84
CA VAL A 38 -0.78 -3.68 4.74
C VAL A 38 0.13 -3.39 5.92
N GLY A 39 0.29 -2.11 6.28
CA GLY A 39 1.10 -1.74 7.44
C GLY A 39 1.22 -0.23 7.66
N THR A 40 2.33 0.17 8.25
CA THR A 40 2.68 1.56 8.56
C THR A 40 3.92 2.00 7.78
N LEU A 41 4.21 3.31 7.76
CA LEU A 41 5.49 3.83 7.26
C LEU A 41 6.70 3.19 7.97
N GLN A 42 6.58 2.86 9.26
CA GLN A 42 7.65 2.19 9.98
C GLN A 42 7.89 0.77 9.46
N ASN A 43 6.83 0.03 9.12
CA ASN A 43 6.96 -1.29 8.51
C ASN A 43 7.67 -1.20 7.16
N LEU A 44 7.32 -0.20 6.35
CA LEU A 44 7.96 0.06 5.06
C LEU A 44 9.46 0.39 5.21
N MET A 45 9.82 1.24 6.17
CA MET A 45 11.23 1.57 6.45
C MET A 45 12.04 0.33 6.86
N ASN A 46 11.44 -0.58 7.62
CA ASN A 46 12.10 -1.83 8.01
C ASN A 46 12.34 -2.76 6.81
N ILE A 47 11.44 -2.77 5.81
CA ILE A 47 11.63 -3.51 4.56
C ILE A 47 12.84 -2.94 3.81
N PHE A 48 12.90 -1.62 3.60
CA PHE A 48 14.01 -0.99 2.87
C PHE A 48 15.35 -1.10 3.57
N LYS A 49 15.39 -1.13 4.91
CA LYS A 49 16.63 -1.36 5.66
C LYS A 49 17.20 -2.76 5.42
N ARG A 50 16.35 -3.79 5.39
CA ARG A 50 16.77 -5.19 5.14
C ARG A 50 17.33 -5.42 3.75
N VAL A 51 16.92 -4.62 2.76
CA VAL A 51 17.42 -4.73 1.38
C VAL A 51 18.81 -4.10 1.22
N LYS A 52 19.27 -3.30 2.20
CA LYS A 52 20.59 -2.64 2.17
C LYS A 52 21.70 -3.44 2.88
N GLU A 53 21.36 -4.56 3.50
CA GLU A 53 22.28 -5.52 4.12
C GLU A 53 22.51 -6.70 3.17
#